data_AF-A0A0F8FXH4-F1
#
_entry.id   AF-A0A0F8FXH4-F1
#
_cell.length_a   1.000
_cell.length_b   1.000
_cell.length_c   1.000
_cell.angle_alpha   90.00
_cell.angle_beta   90.00
_cell.angle_gamma   90.00
#
_symmetry.space_group_name_H-M   'P 1'
#
loop_
_entity.id
_entity.type
_entity.pdbx_description
1 polymer ?
#
loop_
_entity_poly.entity_id
_entity_poly.type
_entity_poly.pdbx_seq_one_letter_code
_entity_poly.pdbx_strand_id
1 'polypeptide(L)'
;MSKIERTIEFVKGLAANFGAKNGDLVSSYIFRNNTKEDALNQGGAFFGLISPDEEASGPYHDFSLVIFPDKDDKPWIISLVVGTLGFKNDYELAALPGVRRLFSSIVSEDGFCKTSFLDIESNLLKQIKTKVSNLDKSLQNYSKLISAYEIIWDPESENGKKIIAGFVAAYAQLRNFPRNSTQKKAVSKAITAVLKTEDVNEETEVLKLVLNRKFVVLQGAPGTGKTRLAKIVARDLNAEIFFTQFHAETSYSDFIYGIRPNLEAGSVSYVEQKGIFYESLKIANENPEKNIVLIIDEINRANLSNILGPIFYLFEYQLEDEEEPIYMDIGGGYRVNKVPSNYYVICTMNTADRSLAVVDFALRRRFAWYSLKPKEIGSVDQRQFFRDDFREFSRIFNLYASSEELSLQPGQAYFIAKTKEEMEDRIKYELLPLIREYLVEGLLINSKDEFSKYFYDRVGEGLFE
;
A
#
# COMPACT_ATOMS: atom_id res chain seq x y z
N MET A 1 0.38 15.39 -41.87
CA MET A 1 0.45 15.59 -40.42
C MET A 1 1.53 14.68 -39.86
N SER A 2 2.56 15.24 -39.23
CA SER A 2 3.70 14.50 -38.64
C SER A 2 3.27 13.67 -37.42
N LYS A 3 4.10 12.71 -37.00
CA LYS A 3 3.89 11.91 -35.77
C LYS A 3 3.71 12.80 -34.53
N ILE A 4 4.49 13.88 -34.46
CA ILE A 4 4.42 14.91 -33.43
C ILE A 4 3.06 15.62 -33.46
N GLU A 5 2.64 16.12 -34.62
CA GLU A 5 1.35 16.82 -34.76
C GLU A 5 0.16 15.94 -34.38
N ARG A 6 0.13 14.67 -34.84
CA ARG A 6 -0.93 13.72 -34.47
C ARG A 6 -0.96 13.44 -32.97
N THR A 7 0.21 13.33 -32.34
CA THR A 7 0.30 13.11 -30.88
C THR A 7 -0.14 14.36 -30.10
N ILE A 8 0.19 15.55 -30.58
CA ILE A 8 -0.28 16.82 -30.00
C ILE A 8 -1.81 16.91 -30.03
N GLU A 9 -2.44 16.60 -31.16
CA GLU A 9 -3.91 16.56 -31.28
C GLU A 9 -4.52 15.53 -30.33
N PHE A 10 -3.90 14.36 -30.22
CA PHE A 10 -4.34 13.32 -29.29
C PHE A 10 -4.29 13.79 -27.82
N VAL A 11 -3.19 14.43 -27.39
CA VAL A 11 -3.06 14.98 -26.02
C VAL A 11 -4.09 16.07 -25.75
N LYS A 12 -4.30 16.99 -26.69
CA LYS A 12 -5.33 18.04 -26.55
C LYS A 12 -6.74 17.45 -26.48
N GLY A 13 -7.02 16.45 -27.32
CA GLY A 13 -8.30 15.71 -27.31
C GLY A 13 -8.55 14.99 -25.99
N LEU A 14 -7.52 14.33 -25.43
CA LEU A 14 -7.58 13.70 -24.11
C LEU A 14 -7.86 14.73 -23.00
N ALA A 15 -7.12 15.85 -22.98
CA ALA A 15 -7.33 16.90 -21.98
C ALA A 15 -8.76 17.44 -22.01
N ALA A 16 -9.30 17.71 -23.21
CA ALA A 16 -10.69 18.14 -23.39
C ALA A 16 -11.69 17.06 -22.93
N ASN A 17 -11.46 15.80 -23.29
CA ASN A 17 -12.29 14.66 -22.85
C ASN A 17 -12.27 14.48 -21.32
N PHE A 18 -11.17 14.84 -20.66
CA PHE A 18 -11.04 14.83 -19.20
C PHE A 18 -11.53 16.12 -18.52
N GLY A 19 -12.09 17.08 -19.28
CA GLY A 19 -12.77 18.26 -18.74
C GLY A 19 -11.96 19.56 -18.75
N ALA A 20 -10.75 19.55 -19.34
CA ALA A 20 -9.98 20.76 -19.52
C ALA A 20 -10.69 21.71 -20.50
N LYS A 21 -10.79 23.00 -20.14
CA LYS A 21 -11.23 24.07 -21.05
C LYS A 21 -10.01 24.78 -21.61
N ASN A 22 -10.07 25.16 -22.88
CA ASN A 22 -9.04 25.98 -23.52
C ASN A 22 -9.78 27.02 -24.37
N GLY A 23 -9.86 28.26 -23.88
CA GLY A 23 -10.62 29.35 -24.51
C GLY A 23 -10.37 30.69 -23.82
N ASP A 24 -10.79 31.78 -24.49
CA ASP A 24 -10.32 33.15 -24.24
C ASP A 24 -10.63 33.74 -22.84
N LEU A 25 -11.62 33.19 -22.12
CA LEU A 25 -12.08 33.73 -20.83
C LEU A 25 -11.60 32.93 -19.61
N VAL A 26 -11.50 31.61 -19.72
CA VAL A 26 -11.02 30.71 -18.65
C VAL A 26 -10.37 29.50 -19.29
N SER A 27 -9.03 29.48 -19.28
CA SER A 27 -8.28 28.29 -19.70
C SER A 27 -7.91 27.44 -18.48
N SER A 28 -7.99 26.12 -18.62
CA SER A 28 -7.54 25.16 -17.62
C SER A 28 -6.06 24.84 -17.73
N TYR A 29 -5.43 25.20 -18.85
CA TYR A 29 -4.00 25.03 -19.11
C TYR A 29 -3.55 25.95 -20.24
N ILE A 30 -2.24 26.17 -20.35
CA ILE A 30 -1.63 26.72 -21.56
C ILE A 30 -0.89 25.59 -22.29
N PHE A 31 -1.11 25.49 -23.60
CA PHE A 31 -0.38 24.52 -24.43
C PHE A 31 0.90 25.15 -24.93
N ARG A 32 2.06 24.65 -24.48
CA ARG A 32 3.35 25.05 -25.04
C ARG A 32 3.84 24.02 -26.04
N ASN A 33 4.37 24.50 -27.17
CA ASN A 33 4.91 23.67 -28.23
C ASN A 33 6.21 24.25 -28.79
N ASN A 34 7.33 23.56 -28.55
CA ASN A 34 8.64 23.88 -29.10
C ASN A 34 9.17 22.72 -29.94
N THR A 35 8.45 22.28 -30.98
CA THR A 35 8.85 21.15 -31.83
C THR A 35 9.32 21.59 -33.23
N LYS A 36 9.89 22.80 -33.35
CA LYS A 36 10.52 23.26 -34.60
C LYS A 36 11.80 22.44 -34.88
N GLU A 37 12.22 22.36 -36.13
CA GLU A 37 13.40 21.55 -36.54
C GLU A 37 14.66 21.90 -35.74
N ASP A 38 14.92 23.19 -35.49
CA ASP A 38 16.05 23.64 -34.68
C ASP A 38 16.03 23.06 -33.27
N ALA A 39 14.86 23.06 -32.63
CA ALA A 39 14.68 22.51 -31.28
C ALA A 39 14.87 20.99 -31.26
N LEU A 40 14.39 20.28 -32.29
CA LEU A 40 14.59 18.84 -32.44
C LEU A 40 16.07 18.49 -32.64
N ASN A 41 16.80 19.28 -33.43
CA ASN A 41 18.23 19.05 -33.70
C ASN A 41 19.12 19.41 -32.50
N GLN A 42 18.75 20.43 -31.73
CA GLN A 42 19.54 20.92 -30.60
C GLN A 42 19.22 20.20 -29.28
N GLY A 43 18.17 19.37 -29.25
CA GLY A 43 17.74 18.69 -28.02
C GLY A 43 17.03 19.62 -27.05
N GLY A 44 16.17 20.50 -27.58
CA GLY A 44 15.30 21.39 -26.81
C GLY A 44 13.83 21.20 -27.13
N ALA A 45 13.48 20.15 -27.88
CA ALA A 45 12.11 19.93 -28.32
C ALA A 45 11.23 19.39 -27.20
N PHE A 46 10.06 20.02 -27.03
CA PHE A 46 9.04 19.57 -26.09
C PHE A 46 7.67 20.11 -26.48
N PHE A 47 6.61 19.48 -25.97
CA PHE A 47 5.28 20.08 -25.92
C PHE A 47 4.56 19.61 -24.66
N GLY A 48 3.56 20.35 -24.19
CA GLY A 48 2.94 20.02 -22.92
C GLY A 48 1.80 20.94 -22.47
N LEU A 49 1.23 20.56 -21.33
CA LEU A 49 0.19 21.28 -20.60
C LEU A 49 0.85 21.94 -19.38
N ILE A 50 0.83 23.26 -19.32
CA ILE A 50 1.34 24.03 -18.18
C ILE A 50 0.20 24.78 -17.46
N SER A 51 0.50 25.38 -16.30
CA SER A 51 -0.45 26.20 -15.56
C SER A 51 -1.06 27.30 -16.45
N PRO A 52 -2.37 27.58 -16.32
CA PRO A 52 -3.02 28.67 -17.07
C PRO A 52 -2.55 30.08 -16.66
N ASP A 53 -1.84 30.21 -15.53
CA ASP A 53 -1.33 31.50 -15.03
C ASP A 53 0.06 31.88 -15.58
N GLU A 54 0.62 31.03 -16.44
CA GLU A 54 1.97 31.18 -16.99
C GLU A 54 1.97 31.77 -18.39
N GLU A 55 3.11 32.29 -18.86
CA GLU A 55 3.19 32.85 -20.20
C GLU A 55 3.18 31.77 -21.30
N ALA A 56 2.96 32.14 -22.56
CA ALA A 56 3.07 31.20 -23.68
C ALA A 56 4.53 30.79 -24.00
N SER A 57 5.51 31.52 -23.45
CA SER A 57 6.94 31.28 -23.67
C SER A 57 7.78 31.73 -22.46
N GLY A 58 9.04 31.28 -22.39
CA GLY A 58 9.98 31.66 -21.31
C GLY A 58 10.00 30.67 -20.13
N PRO A 59 10.72 30.99 -19.05
CA PRO A 59 10.70 30.19 -17.83
C PRO A 59 9.32 30.25 -17.17
N TYR A 60 8.97 29.26 -16.34
CA TYR A 60 7.64 29.14 -15.71
C TYR A 60 7.73 28.41 -14.37
N HIS A 61 6.69 28.51 -13.54
CA HIS A 61 6.59 27.81 -12.25
C HIS A 61 5.74 26.53 -12.32
N ASP A 62 5.70 25.81 -11.19
CA ASP A 62 4.70 24.79 -10.86
C ASP A 62 4.74 23.53 -11.74
N PHE A 63 3.88 22.54 -11.43
CA PHE A 63 3.84 21.29 -12.19
C PHE A 63 3.33 21.48 -13.61
N SER A 64 3.90 20.72 -14.52
CA SER A 64 3.45 20.62 -15.90
C SER A 64 3.59 19.21 -16.42
N LEU A 65 2.74 18.87 -17.39
CA LEU A 65 2.86 17.63 -18.13
C LEU A 65 3.60 17.92 -19.43
N VAL A 66 4.79 17.35 -19.58
CA VAL A 66 5.68 17.61 -20.72
C VAL A 66 6.04 16.31 -21.42
N ILE A 67 5.95 16.32 -22.75
CA ILE A 67 6.43 15.27 -23.63
C ILE A 67 7.66 15.78 -24.38
N PHE A 68 8.74 15.00 -24.33
CA PHE A 68 9.97 15.22 -25.08
C PHE A 68 9.98 14.27 -26.29
N PRO A 69 9.67 14.77 -27.50
CA PRO A 69 9.61 13.94 -28.70
C PRO A 69 10.98 13.76 -29.35
N ASP A 70 11.05 12.73 -30.18
CA ASP A 70 12.13 12.47 -31.13
C ASP A 70 11.59 12.46 -32.57
N LYS A 71 12.46 12.78 -33.54
CA LYS A 71 12.11 12.88 -34.95
C LYS A 71 12.40 11.61 -35.78
N ASP A 72 13.24 10.69 -35.29
CA ASP A 72 13.81 9.55 -36.04
C ASP A 72 13.23 8.19 -35.59
N ASP A 73 11.94 8.12 -35.26
CA ASP A 73 11.27 6.91 -34.74
C ASP A 73 11.97 6.26 -33.52
N LYS A 74 12.67 7.07 -32.73
CA LYS A 74 13.26 6.65 -31.45
C LYS A 74 12.29 6.91 -30.28
N PRO A 75 12.57 6.37 -29.09
CA PRO A 75 11.70 6.52 -27.94
C PRO A 75 11.54 7.97 -27.51
N TRP A 76 10.34 8.31 -27.05
CA TRP A 76 9.97 9.60 -26.47
C TRP A 76 9.89 9.47 -24.94
N ILE A 77 9.76 10.60 -24.24
CA ILE A 77 9.52 10.62 -22.81
C ILE A 77 8.28 11.47 -22.52
N ILE A 78 7.37 10.96 -21.69
CA ILE A 78 6.32 11.76 -21.05
C ILE A 78 6.65 11.93 -19.57
N SER A 79 6.42 13.12 -19.03
CA SER A 79 6.89 13.46 -17.69
C SER A 79 6.00 14.47 -16.98
N LEU A 80 5.91 14.31 -15.66
CA LEU A 80 5.52 15.39 -14.76
C LEU A 80 6.81 16.15 -14.38
N VAL A 81 6.85 17.44 -14.67
CA VAL A 81 8.01 18.29 -14.39
C VAL A 81 7.61 19.52 -13.62
N VAL A 82 8.53 20.03 -12.81
CA VAL A 82 8.42 21.36 -12.19
C VAL A 82 8.97 22.40 -13.16
N GLY A 83 8.32 23.54 -13.28
CA GLY A 83 8.81 24.65 -14.08
C GLY A 83 10.21 25.11 -13.65
N THR A 84 10.96 25.73 -14.56
CA THR A 84 12.35 26.15 -14.32
C THR A 84 12.49 27.22 -13.24
N LEU A 85 11.40 27.89 -12.86
CA LEU A 85 11.37 28.84 -11.73
C LEU A 85 10.97 28.18 -10.40
N GLY A 86 10.79 26.85 -10.37
CA GLY A 86 10.38 26.12 -9.17
C GLY A 86 8.89 26.28 -8.84
N PHE A 87 8.55 26.08 -7.57
CA PHE A 87 7.17 26.15 -7.08
C PHE A 87 6.73 27.59 -6.79
N LYS A 88 5.50 27.92 -7.16
CA LYS A 88 4.79 29.14 -6.79
C LYS A 88 3.50 28.81 -6.06
N ASN A 89 2.66 27.95 -6.63
CA ASN A 89 1.38 27.54 -6.05
C ASN A 89 1.35 26.04 -5.70
N ASP A 90 2.18 25.23 -6.35
CA ASP A 90 2.12 23.77 -6.22
C ASP A 90 3.00 23.20 -5.11
N TYR A 91 3.60 24.03 -4.24
CA TYR A 91 4.46 23.53 -3.18
C TYR A 91 3.73 22.58 -2.22
N GLU A 92 2.55 22.98 -1.74
CA GLU A 92 1.73 22.12 -0.87
C GLU A 92 1.27 20.86 -1.60
N LEU A 93 0.88 21.01 -2.88
CA LEU A 93 0.49 19.90 -3.74
C LEU A 93 1.63 18.88 -3.93
N ALA A 94 2.86 19.37 -4.12
CA ALA A 94 4.06 18.55 -4.24
C ALA A 94 4.45 17.85 -2.93
N ALA A 95 4.08 18.45 -1.78
CA ALA A 95 4.28 17.86 -0.47
C ALA A 95 3.28 16.72 -0.16
N LEU A 96 2.14 16.66 -0.84
CA LEU A 96 1.13 15.62 -0.62
C LEU A 96 1.64 14.24 -1.08
N PRO A 97 1.72 13.24 -0.18
CA PRO A 97 2.19 11.90 -0.54
C PRO A 97 1.38 11.23 -1.65
N GLY A 98 0.08 11.56 -1.75
CA GLY A 98 -0.81 11.01 -2.76
C GLY A 98 -0.51 11.44 -4.19
N VAL A 99 0.04 12.63 -4.39
CA VAL A 99 0.46 13.08 -5.73
C VAL A 99 1.57 12.19 -6.23
N ARG A 100 2.58 11.93 -5.38
CA ARG A 100 3.64 10.96 -5.72
C ARG A 100 3.08 9.56 -5.96
N ARG A 101 2.18 9.06 -5.11
CA ARG A 101 1.57 7.72 -5.28
C ARG A 101 0.84 7.58 -6.60
N LEU A 102 0.08 8.61 -7.01
CA LEU A 102 -0.64 8.63 -8.28
C LEU A 102 0.31 8.39 -9.46
N PHE A 103 1.39 9.17 -9.56
CA PHE A 103 2.35 9.01 -10.66
C PHE A 103 3.19 7.74 -10.53
N SER A 104 3.57 7.35 -9.31
CA SER A 104 4.30 6.09 -9.08
C SER A 104 3.50 4.85 -9.50
N SER A 105 2.17 4.91 -9.45
CA SER A 105 1.28 3.79 -9.78
C SER A 105 1.14 3.52 -11.28
N ILE A 106 1.42 4.53 -12.12
CA ILE A 106 1.28 4.49 -13.58
C ILE A 106 2.62 4.42 -14.32
N VAL A 107 3.72 4.38 -13.56
CA VAL A 107 5.09 4.25 -14.09
C VAL A 107 5.53 2.79 -14.02
N SER A 108 6.00 2.26 -15.14
CA SER A 108 6.50 0.90 -15.36
C SER A 108 7.92 0.70 -14.79
N GLU A 109 8.60 -0.38 -15.17
CA GLU A 109 10.02 -0.60 -14.87
C GLU A 109 10.96 0.23 -15.77
N ASP A 110 10.44 0.77 -16.86
CA ASP A 110 11.19 1.62 -17.79
C ASP A 110 11.20 3.10 -17.40
N GLY A 111 10.19 3.53 -16.62
CA GLY A 111 10.10 4.89 -16.12
C GLY A 111 10.78 5.12 -14.77
N PHE A 112 10.48 6.26 -14.15
CA PHE A 112 11.02 6.68 -12.86
C PHE A 112 10.05 7.59 -12.12
N CYS A 113 10.12 7.58 -10.80
CA CYS A 113 9.39 8.48 -9.93
C CYS A 113 10.29 8.86 -8.75
N LYS A 114 10.49 10.16 -8.51
CA LYS A 114 11.29 10.64 -7.38
C LYS A 114 10.68 10.17 -6.05
N THR A 115 11.53 10.02 -5.05
CA THR A 115 11.11 9.72 -3.66
C THR A 115 10.38 10.91 -3.02
N SER A 116 10.72 12.13 -3.42
CA SER A 116 10.04 13.37 -3.06
C SER A 116 9.82 14.23 -4.29
N PHE A 117 8.62 14.78 -4.45
CA PHE A 117 8.32 15.71 -5.54
C PHE A 117 8.76 17.15 -5.22
N LEU A 118 9.10 17.43 -3.96
CA LEU A 118 9.73 18.70 -3.56
C LEU A 118 11.21 18.79 -3.96
N ASP A 119 11.85 17.65 -4.26
CA ASP A 119 13.23 17.62 -4.71
C ASP A 119 13.32 18.13 -6.16
N ILE A 120 13.83 19.34 -6.33
CA ILE A 120 14.16 19.97 -7.62
C ILE A 120 15.67 20.19 -7.80
N GLU A 121 16.49 19.55 -6.97
CA GLU A 121 17.95 19.74 -6.96
C GLU A 121 18.71 18.50 -7.46
N SER A 122 18.18 17.31 -7.16
CA SER A 122 18.79 16.04 -7.55
C SER A 122 18.56 15.73 -9.03
N ASN A 123 19.63 15.35 -9.72
CA ASN A 123 19.56 14.85 -11.09
C ASN A 123 18.89 13.47 -11.14
N LEU A 124 18.33 13.13 -12.30
CA LEU A 124 17.85 11.79 -12.59
C LEU A 124 18.98 10.73 -12.55
N LEU A 125 18.58 9.47 -12.37
CA LEU A 125 19.48 8.32 -12.42
C LEU A 125 20.22 8.24 -13.75
N LYS A 126 21.53 7.93 -13.71
CA LYS A 126 22.37 7.80 -14.91
C LYS A 126 21.88 6.74 -15.91
N GLN A 127 21.13 5.74 -15.43
CA GLN A 127 20.61 4.62 -16.22
C GLN A 127 19.58 5.03 -17.29
N ILE A 128 19.02 6.24 -17.22
CA ILE A 128 18.09 6.73 -18.25
C ILE A 128 18.83 7.00 -19.55
N LYS A 129 20.06 7.52 -19.43
CA LYS A 129 20.89 7.89 -20.58
C LYS A 129 21.18 6.70 -21.49
N THR A 130 21.19 5.49 -20.94
CA THR A 130 21.38 4.26 -21.73
C THR A 130 20.11 3.83 -22.45
N LYS A 131 18.92 4.11 -21.89
CA LYS A 131 17.63 3.72 -22.51
C LYS A 131 17.16 4.72 -23.58
N VAL A 132 17.42 6.02 -23.38
CA VAL A 132 16.91 7.10 -24.24
C VAL A 132 18.05 8.08 -24.60
N SER A 133 19.13 7.55 -25.17
CA SER A 133 20.33 8.35 -25.51
C SER A 133 20.04 9.45 -26.54
N ASN A 134 18.98 9.30 -27.32
CA ASN A 134 18.53 10.28 -28.30
C ASN A 134 18.02 11.59 -27.65
N LEU A 135 17.56 11.53 -26.40
CA LEU A 135 17.07 12.70 -25.67
C LEU A 135 18.07 13.22 -24.64
N ASP A 136 19.34 12.80 -24.67
CA ASP A 136 20.31 13.12 -23.61
C ASP A 136 20.51 14.65 -23.45
N LYS A 137 20.51 15.40 -24.56
CA LYS A 137 20.58 16.87 -24.52
C LYS A 137 19.34 17.50 -23.89
N SER A 138 18.15 17.03 -24.24
CA SER A 138 16.89 17.48 -23.65
C SER A 138 16.87 17.20 -22.14
N LEU A 139 17.27 16.00 -21.75
CA LEU A 139 17.30 15.58 -20.35
C LEU A 139 18.37 16.31 -19.53
N GLN A 140 19.51 16.71 -20.12
CA GLN A 140 20.52 17.49 -19.39
C GLN A 140 19.96 18.79 -18.82
N ASN A 141 19.12 19.49 -19.58
CA ASN A 141 18.54 20.77 -19.17
C ASN A 141 17.42 20.63 -18.13
N TYR A 142 16.68 19.52 -18.15
CA TYR A 142 15.48 19.34 -17.31
C TYR A 142 15.61 18.23 -16.27
N SER A 143 16.75 17.53 -16.19
CA SER A 143 16.92 16.35 -15.32
C SER A 143 16.58 16.62 -13.85
N LYS A 144 16.92 17.79 -13.33
CA LYS A 144 16.60 18.14 -11.94
C LYS A 144 15.11 18.34 -11.69
N LEU A 145 14.38 18.75 -12.73
CA LEU A 145 12.99 19.19 -12.66
C LEU A 145 11.98 18.08 -12.96
N ILE A 146 12.43 16.92 -13.44
CA ILE A 146 11.55 15.78 -13.72
C ILE A 146 11.21 15.06 -12.42
N SER A 147 9.94 15.13 -12.00
CA SER A 147 9.42 14.45 -10.80
C SER A 147 9.07 13.00 -11.08
N ALA A 148 8.47 12.72 -12.23
CA ALA A 148 8.19 11.37 -12.71
C ALA A 148 8.18 11.33 -14.24
N TYR A 149 8.58 10.22 -14.84
CA TYR A 149 8.50 10.03 -16.29
C TYR A 149 8.25 8.58 -16.67
N GLU A 150 7.78 8.38 -17.91
CA GLU A 150 7.68 7.10 -18.59
C GLU A 150 8.26 7.18 -20.01
N ILE A 151 8.88 6.10 -20.47
CA ILE A 151 9.39 5.97 -21.83
C ILE A 151 8.26 5.53 -22.75
N ILE A 152 8.10 6.25 -23.85
CA ILE A 152 7.16 5.92 -24.91
C ILE A 152 7.96 5.41 -26.10
N TRP A 153 8.04 4.09 -26.26
CA TRP A 153 8.75 3.46 -27.38
C TRP A 153 8.17 3.87 -28.74
N ASP A 154 6.84 3.93 -28.83
CA ASP A 154 6.14 4.45 -30.00
C ASP A 154 4.81 5.12 -29.59
N PRO A 155 4.63 6.44 -29.76
CA PRO A 155 3.41 7.14 -29.35
C PRO A 155 2.17 6.77 -30.17
N GLU A 156 2.31 6.15 -31.34
CA GLU A 156 1.17 5.74 -32.18
C GLU A 156 0.67 4.33 -31.89
N SER A 157 1.52 3.50 -31.26
CA SER A 157 1.17 2.17 -30.76
C SER A 157 0.06 2.21 -29.71
N GLU A 158 -0.62 1.08 -29.53
CA GLU A 158 -1.66 0.94 -28.51
C GLU A 158 -1.12 1.20 -27.10
N ASN A 159 0.08 0.67 -26.79
CA ASN A 159 0.73 0.86 -25.50
C ASN A 159 1.14 2.32 -25.28
N GLY A 160 1.75 2.97 -26.29
CA GLY A 160 2.12 4.38 -26.20
C GLY A 160 0.93 5.29 -25.98
N LYS A 161 -0.19 5.04 -26.67
CA LYS A 161 -1.46 5.77 -26.44
C LYS A 161 -2.02 5.56 -25.04
N LYS A 162 -1.93 4.35 -24.48
CA LYS A 162 -2.34 4.05 -23.09
C LYS A 162 -1.48 4.84 -22.09
N ILE A 163 -0.16 4.83 -22.25
CA ILE A 163 0.79 5.58 -21.41
C ILE A 163 0.47 7.08 -21.45
N ILE A 164 0.32 7.64 -22.65
CA ILE A 164 -0.02 9.06 -22.83
C ILE A 164 -1.37 9.38 -22.16
N ALA A 165 -2.39 8.56 -22.39
CA ALA A 165 -3.70 8.75 -21.77
C ALA A 165 -3.65 8.68 -20.24
N GLY A 166 -2.88 7.75 -19.67
CA GLY A 166 -2.70 7.59 -18.23
C GLY A 166 -2.04 8.80 -17.58
N PHE A 167 -0.97 9.33 -18.17
CA PHE A 167 -0.29 10.53 -17.68
C PHE A 167 -1.15 11.80 -17.83
N VAL A 168 -1.85 11.97 -18.95
CA VAL A 168 -2.78 13.09 -19.15
C VAL A 168 -3.94 13.00 -18.15
N ALA A 169 -4.44 11.80 -17.86
CA ALA A 169 -5.48 11.57 -16.88
C ALA A 169 -5.00 11.84 -15.44
N ALA A 170 -3.79 11.41 -15.08
CA ALA A 170 -3.19 11.72 -13.78
C ALA A 170 -2.98 13.22 -13.59
N TYR A 171 -2.50 13.93 -14.63
CA TYR A 171 -2.38 15.39 -14.59
C TYR A 171 -3.76 16.08 -14.52
N ALA A 172 -4.77 15.57 -15.24
CA ALA A 172 -6.13 16.07 -15.17
C ALA A 172 -6.75 15.89 -13.77
N GLN A 173 -6.45 14.78 -13.09
CA GLN A 173 -6.84 14.55 -11.70
C GLN A 173 -6.12 15.51 -10.75
N LEU A 174 -4.80 15.70 -10.92
CA LEU A 174 -3.99 16.65 -10.15
C LEU A 174 -4.53 18.08 -10.25
N ARG A 175 -4.96 18.49 -11.45
CA ARG A 175 -5.51 19.82 -11.74
C ARG A 175 -7.03 19.94 -11.58
N ASN A 176 -7.70 18.89 -11.12
CA ASN A 176 -9.15 18.86 -10.93
C ASN A 176 -9.94 19.27 -12.20
N PHE A 177 -9.52 18.79 -13.38
CA PHE A 177 -10.23 19.04 -14.64
C PHE A 177 -11.64 18.41 -14.72
N PRO A 178 -11.87 17.16 -14.24
CA PRO A 178 -13.17 16.51 -14.39
C PRO A 178 -14.27 17.19 -13.57
N ARG A 179 -15.35 17.62 -14.24
CA ARG A 179 -16.47 18.34 -13.61
C ARG A 179 -17.74 17.51 -13.45
N ASN A 180 -17.81 16.36 -14.12
CA ASN A 180 -18.98 15.48 -14.10
C ASN A 180 -18.58 13.99 -13.99
N SER A 181 -19.56 13.13 -13.72
CA SER A 181 -19.36 11.69 -13.54
C SER A 181 -18.74 11.01 -14.77
N THR A 182 -19.12 11.42 -15.98
CA THR A 182 -18.59 10.87 -17.23
C THR A 182 -17.09 11.14 -17.39
N GLN A 183 -16.66 12.38 -17.13
CA GLN A 183 -15.24 12.77 -17.18
C GLN A 183 -14.44 12.07 -16.07
N LYS A 184 -14.98 11.97 -14.85
CA LYS A 184 -14.35 11.24 -13.75
C LYS A 184 -14.14 9.76 -14.10
N LYS A 185 -15.14 9.11 -14.72
CA LYS A 185 -15.03 7.73 -15.22
C LYS A 185 -13.98 7.60 -16.33
N ALA A 186 -13.90 8.57 -17.25
CA ALA A 186 -12.91 8.56 -18.32
C ALA A 186 -11.48 8.66 -17.78
N VAL A 187 -11.23 9.56 -16.83
CA VAL A 187 -9.94 9.70 -16.13
C VAL A 187 -9.59 8.42 -15.39
N SER A 188 -10.51 7.89 -14.57
CA SER A 188 -10.28 6.64 -13.84
C SER A 188 -9.96 5.47 -14.77
N LYS A 189 -10.69 5.32 -15.89
CA LYS A 189 -10.42 4.28 -16.88
C LYS A 189 -9.03 4.40 -17.51
N ALA A 190 -8.59 5.61 -17.83
CA ALA A 190 -7.29 5.85 -18.43
C ALA A 190 -6.13 5.58 -17.46
N ILE A 191 -6.29 5.94 -16.18
CA ILE A 191 -5.32 5.60 -15.13
C ILE A 191 -5.28 4.08 -14.93
N THR A 192 -6.44 3.42 -14.75
CA THR A 192 -6.51 1.95 -14.56
C THR A 192 -5.86 1.17 -15.70
N ALA A 193 -5.94 1.65 -16.94
CA ALA A 193 -5.33 0.99 -18.09
C ALA A 193 -3.79 0.90 -18.05
N VAL A 194 -3.14 1.68 -17.19
CA VAL A 194 -1.68 1.71 -17.01
C VAL A 194 -1.26 1.45 -15.55
N LEU A 195 -2.22 1.19 -14.65
CA LEU A 195 -1.89 0.85 -13.28
C LEU A 195 -1.12 -0.48 -13.24
N LYS A 196 -0.10 -0.53 -12.37
CA LYS A 196 0.45 -1.80 -11.88
C LYS A 196 -0.56 -2.46 -10.93
N THR A 197 -1.61 -3.08 -11.46
CA THR A 197 -2.48 -3.93 -10.65
C THR A 197 -2.05 -5.38 -10.80
N GLU A 198 -1.51 -5.94 -9.73
CA GLU A 198 -1.58 -7.39 -9.54
C GLU A 198 -2.92 -7.67 -8.86
N ASP A 199 -3.83 -8.33 -9.57
CA ASP A 199 -5.05 -8.88 -8.97
C ASP A 199 -4.65 -10.13 -8.18
N VAL A 200 -4.16 -9.93 -6.96
CA VAL A 200 -3.69 -11.03 -6.13
C VAL A 200 -4.82 -11.55 -5.26
N ASN A 201 -5.17 -12.82 -5.46
CA ASN A 201 -6.02 -13.54 -4.53
C ASN A 201 -5.23 -13.80 -3.24
N GLU A 202 -5.46 -12.97 -2.21
CA GLU A 202 -4.82 -13.04 -0.89
C GLU A 202 -4.91 -14.43 -0.25
N GLU A 203 -6.03 -15.14 -0.41
CA GLU A 203 -6.21 -16.50 0.15
C GLU A 203 -5.22 -17.47 -0.49
N THR A 204 -5.11 -17.42 -1.82
CA THR A 204 -4.14 -18.23 -2.57
C THR A 204 -2.69 -17.87 -2.22
N GLU A 205 -2.39 -16.57 -2.10
CA GLU A 205 -1.05 -16.10 -1.83
C GLU A 205 -0.60 -16.46 -0.41
N VAL A 206 -1.45 -16.24 0.60
CA VAL A 206 -1.15 -16.61 1.98
C VAL A 206 -1.08 -18.13 2.13
N LEU A 207 -1.94 -18.91 1.46
CA LEU A 207 -1.83 -20.36 1.46
C LEU A 207 -0.47 -20.82 0.93
N LYS A 208 -0.03 -20.29 -0.22
CA LYS A 208 1.31 -20.56 -0.76
C LYS A 208 2.41 -20.15 0.21
N LEU A 209 2.27 -19.00 0.85
CA LEU A 209 3.25 -18.51 1.81
C LEU A 209 3.34 -19.42 3.04
N VAL A 210 2.21 -19.88 3.57
CA VAL A 210 2.14 -20.82 4.70
C VAL A 210 2.76 -22.17 4.33
N LEU A 211 2.41 -22.73 3.17
CA LEU A 211 3.00 -23.98 2.68
C LEU A 211 4.52 -23.87 2.50
N ASN A 212 5.00 -22.74 1.96
CA ASN A 212 6.41 -22.56 1.67
C ASN A 212 7.23 -22.17 2.90
N ARG A 213 6.70 -21.40 3.84
CA ARG A 213 7.46 -20.77 4.94
C ARG A 213 7.13 -21.33 6.32
N LYS A 214 6.04 -22.09 6.46
CA LYS A 214 5.48 -22.68 7.69
C LYS A 214 5.02 -21.67 8.75
N PHE A 215 5.75 -20.57 8.94
CA PHE A 215 5.50 -19.53 9.94
C PHE A 215 5.22 -18.19 9.27
N VAL A 216 3.99 -17.69 9.43
CA VAL A 216 3.53 -16.48 8.74
C VAL A 216 2.91 -15.50 9.74
N VAL A 217 3.23 -14.22 9.63
CA VAL A 217 2.56 -13.12 10.33
C VAL A 217 1.71 -12.35 9.33
N LEU A 218 0.40 -12.34 9.57
CA LEU A 218 -0.56 -11.47 8.88
C LEU A 218 -0.64 -10.15 9.64
N GLN A 219 -0.21 -9.05 9.02
CA GLN A 219 -0.25 -7.73 9.64
C GLN A 219 -1.15 -6.77 8.86
N GLY A 220 -1.64 -5.73 9.53
CA GLY A 220 -2.41 -4.66 8.89
C GLY A 220 -3.36 -3.97 9.86
N ALA A 221 -4.07 -2.96 9.35
CA ALA A 221 -5.03 -2.20 10.14
C ALA A 221 -6.12 -3.08 10.79
N PRO A 222 -6.73 -2.64 11.90
CA PRO A 222 -7.92 -3.27 12.45
C PRO A 222 -9.03 -3.41 11.39
N GLY A 223 -9.80 -4.49 11.44
CA GLY A 223 -10.92 -4.70 10.52
C GLY A 223 -10.57 -5.15 9.10
N THR A 224 -9.30 -5.46 8.81
CA THR A 224 -8.85 -6.00 7.50
C THR A 224 -9.07 -7.50 7.33
N GLY A 225 -9.51 -8.21 8.38
CA GLY A 225 -9.88 -9.62 8.30
C GLY A 225 -8.74 -10.63 8.47
N LYS A 226 -7.62 -10.23 9.10
CA LYS A 226 -6.45 -11.09 9.36
C LYS A 226 -6.80 -12.45 10.00
N THR A 227 -7.52 -12.43 11.12
CA THR A 227 -7.92 -13.64 11.84
C THR A 227 -8.91 -14.49 11.04
N ARG A 228 -9.76 -13.86 10.22
CA ARG A 228 -10.65 -14.56 9.27
C ARG A 228 -9.83 -15.28 8.21
N LEU A 229 -8.85 -14.60 7.61
CA LEU A 229 -7.97 -15.17 6.58
C LEU A 229 -7.15 -16.34 7.12
N ALA A 230 -6.57 -16.21 8.32
CA ALA A 230 -5.86 -17.30 8.99
C ALA A 230 -6.73 -18.56 9.15
N LYS A 231 -7.99 -18.39 9.56
CA LYS A 231 -8.96 -19.50 9.71
C LYS A 231 -9.37 -20.11 8.37
N ILE A 232 -9.46 -19.33 7.30
CA ILE A 232 -9.76 -19.84 5.95
C ILE A 232 -8.59 -20.69 5.46
N VAL A 233 -7.37 -20.16 5.50
CA VAL A 233 -6.17 -20.87 5.08
C VAL A 233 -5.99 -22.18 5.86
N ALA A 234 -6.25 -22.17 7.17
CA ALA A 234 -6.18 -23.39 7.97
C ALA A 234 -7.21 -24.46 7.57
N ARG A 235 -8.43 -24.04 7.17
CA ARG A 235 -9.45 -24.97 6.64
C ARG A 235 -9.08 -25.50 5.26
N ASP A 236 -8.50 -24.67 4.40
CA ASP A 236 -8.05 -25.07 3.07
C ASP A 236 -6.91 -26.10 3.15
N LEU A 237 -6.10 -26.05 4.22
CA LEU A 237 -5.11 -27.07 4.56
C LEU A 237 -5.72 -28.34 5.15
N ASN A 238 -7.03 -28.41 5.35
CA ASN A 238 -7.72 -29.46 6.10
C ASN A 238 -7.06 -29.71 7.48
N ALA A 239 -6.65 -28.62 8.14
CA ALA A 239 -5.89 -28.70 9.38
C ALA A 239 -6.79 -28.68 10.61
N GLU A 240 -6.35 -29.35 11.69
CA GLU A 240 -6.87 -29.08 13.02
C GLU A 240 -6.31 -27.74 13.53
N ILE A 241 -7.21 -26.88 14.00
CA ILE A 241 -6.90 -25.51 14.38
C ILE A 241 -6.74 -25.42 15.90
N PHE A 242 -5.55 -25.01 16.33
CA PHE A 242 -5.28 -24.55 17.68
C PHE A 242 -5.30 -23.02 17.66
N PHE A 243 -6.01 -22.39 18.59
CA PHE A 243 -6.16 -20.94 18.62
C PHE A 243 -5.82 -20.39 20.00
N THR A 244 -4.97 -19.37 20.03
CA THR A 244 -4.69 -18.57 21.23
C THR A 244 -4.60 -17.09 20.87
N GLN A 245 -4.86 -16.23 21.85
CA GLN A 245 -4.69 -14.78 21.72
C GLN A 245 -3.68 -14.30 22.76
N PHE A 246 -2.67 -13.57 22.31
CA PHE A 246 -1.66 -13.00 23.19
C PHE A 246 -2.17 -11.72 23.85
N HIS A 247 -1.76 -11.56 25.10
CA HIS A 247 -2.07 -10.43 25.97
C HIS A 247 -0.86 -10.15 26.85
N ALA A 248 -0.81 -8.98 27.51
CA ALA A 248 0.38 -8.50 28.20
C ALA A 248 0.95 -9.48 29.25
N GLU A 249 0.09 -10.31 29.85
CA GLU A 249 0.44 -11.27 30.90
C GLU A 249 0.67 -12.70 30.38
N THR A 250 0.55 -12.94 29.07
CA THR A 250 0.84 -14.27 28.49
C THR A 250 2.28 -14.67 28.81
N SER A 251 2.44 -15.85 29.40
CA SER A 251 3.73 -16.36 29.88
C SER A 251 4.21 -17.59 29.12
N TYR A 252 5.48 -17.97 29.35
CA TYR A 252 6.03 -19.24 28.87
C TYR A 252 5.20 -20.45 29.34
N SER A 253 4.67 -20.42 30.57
CA SER A 253 3.86 -21.50 31.13
C SER A 253 2.49 -21.66 30.45
N ASP A 254 1.92 -20.57 29.94
CA ASP A 254 0.64 -20.63 29.24
C ASP A 254 0.79 -21.16 27.82
N PHE A 255 1.92 -20.84 27.18
CA PHE A 255 2.15 -21.17 25.77
C PHE A 255 2.89 -22.49 25.58
N ILE A 256 3.91 -22.77 26.40
CA ILE A 256 4.80 -23.92 26.26
C ILE A 256 4.57 -24.93 27.39
N TYR A 257 5.07 -24.68 28.59
CA TYR A 257 5.01 -25.62 29.69
C TYR A 257 5.27 -24.92 31.02
N GLY A 258 4.52 -25.31 32.05
CA GLY A 258 4.71 -24.84 33.42
C GLY A 258 4.26 -25.87 34.44
N ILE A 259 4.33 -25.47 35.70
CA ILE A 259 3.75 -26.19 36.83
C ILE A 259 2.80 -25.25 37.57
N ARG A 260 1.64 -25.77 37.98
CA ARG A 260 0.67 -25.01 38.77
C ARG A 260 0.29 -25.77 40.03
N PRO A 261 -0.06 -25.08 41.13
CA PRO A 261 -0.51 -25.76 42.34
C PRO A 261 -1.79 -26.54 42.07
N ASN A 262 -1.87 -27.74 42.64
CA ASN A 262 -3.06 -28.57 42.62
C ASN A 262 -3.96 -28.17 43.80
N LEU A 263 -5.01 -27.41 43.51
CA LEU A 263 -5.96 -26.92 44.52
C LEU A 263 -6.87 -28.04 45.08
N GLU A 264 -6.95 -29.19 44.42
CA GLU A 264 -7.75 -30.34 44.84
C GLU A 264 -6.98 -31.26 45.81
N ALA A 265 -5.66 -31.11 45.88
CA ALA A 265 -4.86 -31.88 46.82
C ALA A 265 -5.00 -31.28 48.23
N GLY A 266 -5.29 -32.12 49.22
CA GLY A 266 -5.28 -31.74 50.64
C GLY A 266 -3.89 -31.36 51.20
N SER A 267 -2.87 -31.28 50.34
CA SER A 267 -1.49 -30.89 50.66
C SER A 267 -0.88 -30.15 49.46
N VAL A 268 0.17 -29.35 49.69
CA VAL A 268 0.86 -28.62 48.62
C VAL A 268 1.43 -29.61 47.61
N SER A 269 0.83 -29.67 46.43
CA SER A 269 1.30 -30.46 45.30
C SER A 269 1.18 -29.66 44.01
N TYR A 270 1.94 -30.04 42.99
CA TYR A 270 1.99 -29.36 41.71
C TYR A 270 1.59 -30.32 40.59
N VAL A 271 0.91 -29.79 39.58
CA VAL A 271 0.57 -30.52 38.36
C VAL A 271 1.20 -29.82 37.16
N GLU A 272 1.55 -30.62 36.16
CA GLU A 272 2.04 -30.09 34.89
C GLU A 272 0.93 -29.27 34.21
N GLN A 273 1.34 -28.15 33.62
CA GLN A 273 0.53 -27.34 32.73
C GLN A 273 1.21 -27.36 31.37
N LYS A 274 0.61 -28.08 30.42
CA LYS A 274 1.06 -28.11 29.03
C LYS A 274 0.36 -27.00 28.28
N GLY A 275 1.14 -26.11 27.69
CA GLY A 275 0.65 -24.98 26.92
C GLY A 275 0.21 -25.39 25.52
N ILE A 276 -0.45 -24.46 24.83
CA ILE A 276 -1.06 -24.74 23.52
C ILE A 276 -0.05 -25.11 22.43
N PHE A 277 1.16 -24.51 22.44
CA PHE A 277 2.22 -24.87 21.51
C PHE A 277 2.70 -26.30 21.77
N TYR A 278 2.91 -26.66 23.04
CA TYR A 278 3.31 -28.01 23.43
C TYR A 278 2.30 -29.05 22.95
N GLU A 279 1.02 -28.85 23.27
CA GLU A 279 -0.03 -29.81 22.92
C GLU A 279 -0.19 -29.94 21.40
N SER A 280 -0.25 -28.81 20.69
CA SER A 280 -0.41 -28.83 19.23
C SER A 280 0.80 -29.44 18.51
N LEU A 281 2.03 -29.17 18.97
CA LEU A 281 3.24 -29.75 18.40
C LEU A 281 3.31 -31.26 18.66
N LYS A 282 2.93 -31.69 19.87
CA LYS A 282 2.86 -33.11 20.22
C LYS A 282 1.87 -33.86 19.32
N ILE A 283 0.68 -33.32 19.13
CA ILE A 283 -0.34 -33.90 18.25
C ILE A 283 0.17 -33.99 16.80
N ALA A 284 0.86 -32.96 16.30
CA ALA A 284 1.42 -32.98 14.95
C ALA A 284 2.48 -34.06 14.76
N ASN A 285 3.33 -34.27 15.76
CA ASN A 285 4.35 -35.33 15.75
C ASN A 285 3.75 -36.74 15.84
N GLU A 286 2.66 -36.91 16.60
CA GLU A 286 1.98 -38.20 16.76
C GLU A 286 1.09 -38.56 15.55
N ASN A 287 0.68 -37.57 14.73
CA ASN A 287 -0.25 -37.74 13.61
C ASN A 287 0.29 -37.08 12.33
N PRO A 288 1.35 -37.63 11.69
CA PRO A 288 2.04 -37.00 10.57
C PRO A 288 1.16 -36.79 9.31
N GLU A 289 0.07 -37.54 9.18
CA GLU A 289 -0.92 -37.41 8.10
C GLU A 289 -1.92 -36.26 8.30
N LYS A 290 -1.96 -35.66 9.49
CA LYS A 290 -2.89 -34.60 9.84
C LYS A 290 -2.18 -33.26 9.89
N ASN A 291 -2.65 -32.29 9.10
CA ASN A 291 -2.14 -30.93 9.19
C ASN A 291 -2.60 -30.28 10.50
N ILE A 292 -1.69 -29.58 11.16
CA ILE A 292 -1.96 -28.82 12.39
C ILE A 292 -1.61 -27.36 12.14
N VAL A 293 -2.53 -26.47 12.47
CA VAL A 293 -2.30 -25.02 12.37
C VAL A 293 -2.49 -24.39 13.75
N LEU A 294 -1.43 -23.77 14.27
CA LEU A 294 -1.50 -22.92 15.44
C LEU A 294 -1.72 -21.47 15.00
N ILE A 295 -2.87 -20.91 15.36
CA ILE A 295 -3.19 -19.50 15.16
C ILE A 295 -2.90 -18.72 16.44
N ILE A 296 -2.03 -17.70 16.32
CA ILE A 296 -1.67 -16.78 17.41
C ILE A 296 -2.20 -15.39 17.07
N ASP A 297 -3.31 -15.01 17.68
CA ASP A 297 -3.92 -13.69 17.45
C ASP A 297 -3.20 -12.63 18.31
N GLU A 298 -3.05 -11.41 17.77
CA GLU A 298 -2.46 -10.27 18.47
C GLU A 298 -1.03 -10.51 18.99
N ILE A 299 -0.16 -11.07 18.14
CA ILE A 299 1.19 -11.53 18.50
C ILE A 299 2.06 -10.43 19.14
N ASN A 300 1.83 -9.16 18.82
CA ASN A 300 2.57 -8.03 19.38
C ASN A 300 2.08 -7.59 20.77
N ARG A 301 0.96 -8.11 21.29
CA ARG A 301 0.44 -7.74 22.62
C ARG A 301 1.19 -8.36 23.80
N ALA A 302 2.19 -9.19 23.54
CA ALA A 302 2.96 -9.85 24.57
C ALA A 302 4.46 -9.89 24.26
N ASN A 303 5.28 -10.10 25.29
CA ASN A 303 6.73 -10.20 25.11
C ASN A 303 7.10 -11.57 24.51
N LEU A 304 7.26 -11.61 23.19
CA LEU A 304 7.55 -12.83 22.44
C LEU A 304 8.84 -13.53 22.88
N SER A 305 9.88 -12.78 23.24
CA SER A 305 11.13 -13.36 23.72
C SER A 305 10.92 -14.15 25.00
N ASN A 306 10.09 -13.64 25.91
CA ASN A 306 9.77 -14.34 27.16
C ASN A 306 8.85 -15.55 26.95
N ILE A 307 7.88 -15.43 26.03
CA ILE A 307 6.90 -16.50 25.77
C ILE A 307 7.54 -17.68 25.04
N LEU A 308 8.39 -17.40 24.05
CA LEU A 308 9.04 -18.45 23.27
C LEU A 308 10.28 -19.01 23.99
N GLY A 309 10.99 -18.18 24.77
CA GLY A 309 12.19 -18.63 25.49
C GLY A 309 13.17 -19.37 24.56
N PRO A 310 13.72 -20.52 25.00
CA PRO A 310 14.66 -21.31 24.18
C PRO A 310 14.04 -21.92 22.93
N ILE A 311 12.74 -22.24 22.94
CA ILE A 311 12.06 -22.92 21.82
C ILE A 311 11.97 -22.05 20.57
N PHE A 312 12.30 -20.78 20.71
CA PHE A 312 12.50 -19.85 19.60
C PHE A 312 13.43 -20.42 18.52
N TYR A 313 14.40 -21.28 18.89
CA TYR A 313 15.26 -22.01 17.95
C TYR A 313 14.48 -22.86 16.94
N LEU A 314 13.36 -23.47 17.34
CA LEU A 314 12.56 -24.36 16.49
C LEU A 314 11.87 -23.64 15.32
N PHE A 315 11.80 -22.31 15.36
CA PHE A 315 11.22 -21.49 14.29
C PHE A 315 12.21 -21.21 13.17
N GLU A 316 13.44 -21.73 13.23
CA GLU A 316 14.39 -21.63 12.13
C GLU A 316 13.98 -22.55 10.97
N TYR A 317 13.66 -21.92 9.83
CA TYR A 317 13.18 -22.59 8.62
C TYR A 317 14.21 -23.57 8.00
N GLN A 318 15.48 -23.49 8.39
CA GLN A 318 16.60 -24.23 7.78
C GLN A 318 17.12 -25.42 8.61
N LEU A 319 16.37 -25.91 9.60
CA LEU A 319 16.76 -27.08 10.39
C LEU A 319 16.57 -28.43 9.63
N GLU A 320 16.44 -28.39 8.31
CA GLU A 320 16.34 -29.59 7.47
C GLU A 320 17.76 -30.02 7.07
N ASP A 321 18.07 -31.30 7.32
CA ASP A 321 19.32 -31.99 6.95
C ASP A 321 20.60 -31.60 7.72
N GLU A 322 20.50 -31.32 9.03
CA GLU A 322 21.70 -31.33 9.89
C GLU A 322 22.20 -32.77 10.11
N GLU A 323 23.49 -33.02 9.87
CA GLU A 323 24.14 -34.32 10.13
C GLU A 323 24.05 -34.72 11.62
N GLU A 324 23.92 -33.75 12.52
CA GLU A 324 23.77 -33.93 13.97
C GLU A 324 22.56 -33.15 14.53
N PRO A 325 21.39 -33.79 14.74
CA PRO A 325 20.19 -33.10 15.19
C PRO A 325 20.27 -32.70 16.67
N ILE A 326 20.06 -31.42 16.97
CA ILE A 326 19.97 -30.90 18.33
C ILE A 326 18.56 -31.13 18.89
N TYR A 327 18.45 -31.87 20.00
CA TYR A 327 17.18 -32.08 20.71
C TYR A 327 17.03 -31.08 21.85
N MET A 328 15.91 -30.36 21.86
CA MET A 328 15.52 -29.42 22.91
C MET A 328 14.36 -29.98 23.74
N ASP A 329 14.48 -29.92 25.06
CA ASP A 329 13.38 -30.23 25.98
C ASP A 329 12.44 -29.01 26.07
N ILE A 330 11.18 -29.19 25.67
CA ILE A 330 10.17 -28.13 25.73
C ILE A 330 9.30 -28.22 26.98
N GLY A 331 9.61 -29.13 27.91
CA GLY A 331 8.91 -29.33 29.18
C GLY A 331 8.49 -30.78 29.40
N GLY A 332 8.40 -31.20 30.67
CA GLY A 332 7.90 -32.54 31.04
C GLY A 332 8.70 -33.70 30.44
N GLY A 333 9.96 -33.47 30.02
CA GLY A 333 10.80 -34.47 29.36
C GLY A 333 10.50 -34.68 27.88
N TYR A 334 9.61 -33.89 27.27
CA TYR A 334 9.29 -33.99 25.86
C TYR A 334 10.33 -33.24 25.03
N ARG A 335 11.12 -34.01 24.28
CA ARG A 335 12.24 -33.50 23.49
C ARG A 335 11.91 -33.47 22.00
N VAL A 336 12.20 -32.34 21.35
CA VAL A 336 11.98 -32.12 19.92
C VAL A 336 13.24 -31.54 19.28
N ASN A 337 13.53 -31.94 18.05
CA ASN A 337 14.65 -31.39 17.27
C ASN A 337 14.21 -30.43 16.16
N LYS A 338 12.96 -30.55 15.70
CA LYS A 338 12.38 -29.69 14.67
C LYS A 338 10.87 -29.58 14.80
N VAL A 339 10.31 -28.58 14.15
CA VAL A 339 8.87 -28.51 13.86
C VAL A 339 8.57 -29.48 12.70
N PRO A 340 7.57 -30.38 12.83
CA PRO A 340 7.27 -31.35 11.79
C PRO A 340 6.64 -30.68 10.55
N SER A 341 6.74 -31.33 9.38
CA SER A 341 6.35 -30.74 8.10
C SER A 341 4.85 -30.46 7.95
N ASN A 342 4.02 -31.12 8.75
CA ASN A 342 2.56 -30.95 8.83
C ASN A 342 2.13 -29.85 9.83
N TYR A 343 3.08 -29.13 10.46
CA TYR A 343 2.79 -28.09 11.45
C TYR A 343 3.05 -26.68 10.92
N TYR A 344 2.06 -25.82 11.06
CA TYR A 344 2.07 -24.45 10.57
C TYR A 344 1.71 -23.47 11.69
N VAL A 345 2.29 -22.27 11.65
CA VAL A 345 1.95 -21.18 12.58
C VAL A 345 1.52 -19.96 11.80
N ILE A 346 0.30 -19.47 12.08
CA ILE A 346 -0.23 -18.25 11.49
C ILE A 346 -0.52 -17.24 12.60
N CYS A 347 0.21 -16.14 12.60
CA CYS A 347 0.08 -15.09 13.58
C CYS A 347 -0.70 -13.91 12.99
N THR A 348 -1.39 -13.13 13.81
CA THR A 348 -1.98 -11.85 13.40
C THR A 348 -1.38 -10.69 14.19
N MET A 349 -1.23 -9.54 13.55
CA MET A 349 -0.67 -8.34 14.15
C MET A 349 -1.46 -7.09 13.72
N ASN A 350 -1.94 -6.30 14.68
CA ASN A 350 -2.45 -4.97 14.40
C ASN A 350 -1.28 -3.99 14.28
N THR A 351 -1.25 -3.22 13.19
CA THR A 351 -0.21 -2.22 12.93
C THR A 351 -0.53 -0.85 13.52
N ALA A 352 -1.80 -0.59 13.86
CA ALA A 352 -2.24 0.66 14.46
C ALA A 352 -1.90 0.77 15.96
N ASP A 353 -1.80 -0.38 16.65
CA ASP A 353 -1.55 -0.43 18.08
C ASP A 353 -0.05 -0.20 18.37
N ARG A 354 0.32 1.04 18.75
CA ARG A 354 1.72 1.45 18.97
C ARG A 354 2.26 1.18 20.38
N SER A 355 1.40 0.88 21.35
CA SER A 355 1.76 0.54 22.74
C SER A 355 2.28 -0.90 22.93
N LEU A 356 2.51 -1.62 21.83
CA LEU A 356 2.72 -3.06 21.81
C LEU A 356 4.21 -3.44 21.80
N ALA A 357 4.50 -4.67 22.25
CA ALA A 357 5.87 -5.17 22.35
C ALA A 357 6.53 -5.19 20.97
N VAL A 358 7.75 -4.65 20.89
CA VAL A 358 8.52 -4.64 19.64
C VAL A 358 8.91 -6.07 19.28
N VAL A 359 8.48 -6.53 18.10
CA VAL A 359 8.97 -7.79 17.53
C VAL A 359 10.40 -7.58 17.04
N ASP A 360 11.36 -8.19 17.75
CA ASP A 360 12.79 -8.08 17.46
C ASP A 360 13.16 -8.61 16.06
N PHE A 361 14.26 -8.11 15.50
CA PHE A 361 14.80 -8.49 14.20
C PHE A 361 15.07 -9.98 14.07
N ALA A 362 15.47 -10.67 15.14
CA ALA A 362 15.65 -12.12 15.11
C ALA A 362 14.34 -12.85 14.78
N LEU A 363 13.23 -12.44 15.43
CA LEU A 363 11.90 -12.98 15.17
C LEU A 363 11.43 -12.64 13.76
N ARG A 364 11.63 -11.39 13.32
CA ARG A 364 11.23 -10.96 11.98
C ARG A 364 11.81 -11.82 10.86
N ARG A 365 13.03 -12.36 11.02
CA ARG A 365 13.70 -13.21 10.01
C ARG A 365 13.11 -14.63 9.92
N ARG A 366 12.47 -15.13 10.98
CA ARG A 366 11.94 -16.50 11.08
C ARG A 366 10.50 -16.62 10.59
N PHE A 367 9.76 -15.52 10.63
CA PHE A 367 8.42 -15.44 10.09
C PHE A 367 8.43 -14.79 8.70
N ALA A 368 7.57 -15.27 7.82
CA ALA A 368 7.20 -14.52 6.62
C ALA A 368 6.12 -13.49 6.96
N TRP A 369 6.20 -12.29 6.39
CA TRP A 369 5.30 -11.19 6.72
C TRP A 369 4.40 -10.89 5.54
N TYR A 370 3.09 -10.91 5.78
CA TYR A 370 2.08 -10.57 4.79
C TYR A 370 1.25 -9.38 5.28
N SER A 371 1.17 -8.31 4.46
CA SER A 371 0.47 -7.08 4.85
C SER A 371 -0.88 -6.99 4.16
N LEU A 372 -1.95 -7.11 4.93
CA LEU A 372 -3.32 -6.93 4.43
C LEU A 372 -3.62 -5.44 4.30
N LYS A 373 -4.15 -5.06 3.14
CA LYS A 373 -4.63 -3.71 2.88
C LYS A 373 -6.16 -3.66 2.94
N PRO A 374 -6.75 -2.55 3.39
CA PRO A 374 -8.19 -2.36 3.27
C PRO A 374 -8.64 -2.48 1.82
N LYS A 375 -9.75 -3.18 1.57
CA LYS A 375 -10.29 -3.39 0.22
C LYS A 375 -11.80 -3.32 0.18
N GLU A 376 -12.34 -2.98 -0.98
CA GLU A 376 -13.78 -3.13 -1.20
C GLU A 376 -14.17 -4.61 -1.19
N ILE A 377 -15.30 -4.91 -0.56
CA ILE A 377 -15.88 -6.25 -0.52
C ILE A 377 -17.30 -6.26 -1.10
N GLY A 378 -17.81 -7.45 -1.37
CA GLY A 378 -19.23 -7.67 -1.64
C GLY A 378 -20.08 -7.56 -0.36
N SER A 379 -21.38 -7.75 -0.52
CA SER A 379 -22.29 -7.91 0.63
C SER A 379 -21.96 -9.18 1.40
N VAL A 380 -22.11 -9.16 2.73
CA VAL A 380 -21.78 -10.29 3.63
C VAL A 380 -22.97 -10.56 4.55
N ASP A 381 -23.51 -11.78 4.54
CA ASP A 381 -24.53 -12.26 5.49
C ASP A 381 -25.66 -11.25 5.78
N GLN A 382 -26.38 -10.83 4.73
CA GLN A 382 -27.46 -9.82 4.77
C GLN A 382 -27.04 -8.40 5.17
N ARG A 383 -25.75 -8.14 5.41
CA ARG A 383 -25.18 -6.82 5.65
C ARG A 383 -24.68 -6.20 4.35
N GLN A 384 -24.76 -4.89 4.30
CA GLN A 384 -24.35 -4.08 3.16
C GLN A 384 -22.97 -3.49 3.42
N PHE A 385 -22.16 -3.40 2.37
CA PHE A 385 -20.89 -2.70 2.40
C PHE A 385 -21.08 -1.25 1.91
N PHE A 386 -20.82 -0.29 2.78
CA PHE A 386 -20.98 1.15 2.52
C PHE A 386 -19.77 1.66 1.71
N ARG A 387 -19.81 1.42 0.40
CA ARG A 387 -18.72 1.71 -0.54
C ARG A 387 -18.32 3.18 -0.57
N ASP A 388 -19.29 4.09 -0.51
CA ASP A 388 -19.01 5.52 -0.64
C ASP A 388 -18.21 6.04 0.55
N ASP A 389 -18.58 5.62 1.78
CA ASP A 389 -17.84 5.94 3.00
C ASP A 389 -16.42 5.35 2.96
N PHE A 390 -16.28 4.07 2.59
CA PHE A 390 -14.97 3.43 2.46
C PHE A 390 -14.07 4.10 1.41
N ARG A 391 -14.64 4.49 0.26
CA ARG A 391 -13.92 5.17 -0.82
C ARG A 391 -13.46 6.55 -0.39
N GLU A 392 -14.26 7.25 0.41
CA GLU A 392 -13.88 8.57 0.90
C GLU A 392 -12.72 8.48 1.90
N PHE A 393 -12.75 7.54 2.84
CA PHE A 393 -11.59 7.22 3.68
C PHE A 393 -10.37 6.87 2.83
N SER A 394 -10.54 5.96 1.86
CA SER A 394 -9.45 5.56 0.96
C SER A 394 -8.88 6.74 0.18
N ARG A 395 -9.72 7.69 -0.26
CA ARG A 395 -9.30 8.92 -0.94
C ARG A 395 -8.45 9.78 0.00
N ILE A 396 -8.93 10.03 1.22
CA ILE A 396 -8.24 10.88 2.19
C ILE A 396 -6.89 10.25 2.58
N PHE A 397 -6.87 8.96 2.95
CA PHE A 397 -5.64 8.24 3.26
C PHE A 397 -4.67 8.23 2.07
N ASN A 398 -5.17 7.89 0.88
CA ASN A 398 -4.32 7.86 -0.31
C ASN A 398 -3.81 9.24 -0.73
N LEU A 399 -4.47 10.34 -0.34
CA LEU A 399 -3.97 11.69 -0.66
C LEU A 399 -2.97 12.21 0.38
N TYR A 400 -3.28 12.03 1.66
CA TYR A 400 -2.62 12.75 2.74
C TYR A 400 -1.72 11.91 3.64
N ALA A 401 -2.01 10.61 3.81
CA ALA A 401 -1.25 9.76 4.72
C ALA A 401 0.17 9.52 4.18
N SER A 402 1.18 9.59 5.04
CA SER A 402 2.53 9.10 4.76
C SER A 402 2.53 7.59 4.50
N SER A 403 3.66 7.05 4.04
CA SER A 403 3.80 5.61 3.79
C SER A 403 3.54 4.75 5.03
N GLU A 404 3.90 5.24 6.21
CA GLU A 404 3.69 4.53 7.47
C GLU A 404 2.23 4.60 7.92
N GLU A 405 1.61 5.77 7.77
CA GLU A 405 0.22 6.04 8.17
C GLU A 405 -0.82 5.36 7.28
N LEU A 406 -0.47 4.93 6.06
CA LEU A 406 -1.38 4.13 5.22
C LEU A 406 -1.84 2.85 5.92
N SER A 407 -1.03 2.31 6.83
CA SER A 407 -1.36 1.12 7.62
C SER A 407 -2.38 1.38 8.74
N LEU A 408 -2.79 2.64 8.95
CA LEU A 408 -3.79 3.05 9.92
C LEU A 408 -5.20 3.12 9.33
N GLN A 409 -5.34 3.02 8.01
CA GLN A 409 -6.63 3.11 7.34
C GLN A 409 -7.57 2.01 7.87
N PRO A 410 -8.74 2.36 8.43
CA PRO A 410 -9.69 1.38 8.93
C PRO A 410 -10.07 0.36 7.86
N GLY A 411 -10.03 -0.91 8.22
CA GLY A 411 -10.36 -2.00 7.31
C GLY A 411 -11.84 -2.04 6.95
N GLN A 412 -12.16 -2.87 5.95
CA GLN A 412 -13.51 -3.01 5.41
C GLN A 412 -14.59 -3.36 6.44
N ALA A 413 -14.23 -4.02 7.56
CA ALA A 413 -15.18 -4.39 8.60
C ALA A 413 -15.90 -3.20 9.25
N TYR A 414 -15.25 -2.02 9.29
CA TYR A 414 -15.86 -0.80 9.84
C TYR A 414 -17.01 -0.27 8.98
N PHE A 415 -17.06 -0.66 7.71
CA PHE A 415 -18.01 -0.16 6.71
C PHE A 415 -19.07 -1.21 6.34
N ILE A 416 -19.28 -2.20 7.21
CA ILE A 416 -20.32 -3.22 7.06
C ILE A 416 -21.43 -2.94 8.08
N ALA A 417 -22.64 -2.65 7.59
CA ALA A 417 -23.81 -2.45 8.44
C ALA A 417 -25.09 -2.98 7.76
N LYS A 418 -26.14 -3.24 8.53
CA LYS A 418 -27.45 -3.68 8.00
C LYS A 418 -28.25 -2.52 7.42
N THR A 419 -28.21 -1.36 8.09
CA THR A 419 -28.97 -0.18 7.73
C THR A 419 -28.08 1.06 7.65
N LYS A 420 -28.59 2.12 7.03
CA LYS A 420 -27.88 3.41 6.97
C LYS A 420 -27.71 4.04 8.36
N GLU A 421 -28.71 3.88 9.23
CA GLU A 421 -28.67 4.33 10.63
C GLU A 421 -27.57 3.64 11.42
N GLU A 422 -27.44 2.30 11.29
CA GLU A 422 -26.34 1.56 11.92
C GLU A 422 -24.98 2.05 11.42
N MET A 423 -24.85 2.37 10.12
CA MET A 423 -23.62 2.93 9.58
C MET A 423 -23.32 4.33 10.14
N GLU A 424 -24.34 5.17 10.34
CA GLU A 424 -24.19 6.51 10.94
C GLU A 424 -23.68 6.40 12.39
N ASP A 425 -24.24 5.47 13.18
CA ASP A 425 -23.76 5.17 14.52
C ASP A 425 -22.31 4.69 14.51
N ARG A 426 -21.93 3.80 13.59
CA ARG A 426 -20.52 3.36 13.45
C ARG A 426 -19.59 4.53 13.09
N ILE A 427 -20.01 5.42 12.19
CA ILE A 427 -19.20 6.60 11.83
C ILE A 427 -19.00 7.49 13.05
N LYS A 428 -20.07 7.74 13.80
CA LYS A 428 -20.08 8.65 14.96
C LYS A 428 -19.35 8.08 16.17
N TYR A 429 -19.53 6.80 16.49
CA TYR A 429 -19.05 6.21 17.74
C TYR A 429 -17.83 5.30 17.58
N GLU A 430 -17.44 4.91 16.36
CA GLU A 430 -16.23 4.12 16.12
C GLU A 430 -15.19 4.89 15.28
N LEU A 431 -15.57 5.36 14.08
CA LEU A 431 -14.62 5.97 13.14
C LEU A 431 -14.18 7.38 13.54
N LEU A 432 -15.11 8.23 14.00
CA LEU A 432 -14.79 9.59 14.43
C LEU A 432 -13.83 9.59 15.64
N PRO A 433 -14.09 8.85 16.73
CA PRO A 433 -13.15 8.75 17.84
C PRO A 433 -11.78 8.21 17.42
N LEU A 434 -11.74 7.19 16.53
CA LEU A 434 -10.50 6.61 16.03
C LEU A 434 -9.64 7.63 15.26
N ILE A 435 -10.24 8.38 14.33
CA ILE A 435 -9.52 9.42 13.58
C ILE A 435 -9.09 10.57 14.50
N ARG A 436 -9.93 10.94 15.48
CA ARG A 436 -9.58 11.94 16.50
C ARG A 436 -8.35 11.52 17.29
N GLU A 437 -8.29 10.26 17.72
CA GLU A 437 -7.13 9.69 18.44
C GLU A 437 -5.85 9.76 17.61
N TYR A 438 -5.90 9.34 16.34
CA TYR A 438 -4.76 9.46 15.43
C TYR A 438 -4.25 10.91 15.32
N LEU A 439 -5.16 11.88 15.17
CA LEU A 439 -4.79 13.30 15.09
C LEU A 439 -4.19 13.82 16.40
N VAL A 440 -4.68 13.38 17.56
CA VAL A 440 -4.12 13.74 18.88
C VAL A 440 -2.72 13.17 19.06
N GLU A 441 -2.45 11.97 18.55
CA GLU A 441 -1.11 11.36 18.55
C GLU A 441 -0.14 11.98 17.50
N GLY A 442 -0.59 12.99 16.76
CA GLY A 442 0.21 13.66 15.74
C GLY A 442 0.31 12.88 14.42
N LEU A 443 -0.60 11.95 14.18
CA LEU A 443 -0.73 11.20 12.94
C LEU A 443 -1.81 11.83 12.06
N LEU A 444 -1.68 11.68 10.75
CA LEU A 444 -2.66 12.16 9.77
C LEU A 444 -2.94 13.67 9.85
N ILE A 445 -2.00 14.47 10.39
CA ILE A 445 -2.17 15.92 10.60
C ILE A 445 -2.62 16.61 9.30
N ASN A 446 -2.05 16.21 8.15
CA ASN A 446 -2.34 16.80 6.85
C ASN A 446 -3.76 16.50 6.33
N SER A 447 -4.49 15.53 6.89
CA SER A 447 -5.87 15.22 6.51
C SER A 447 -6.93 15.76 7.47
N LYS A 448 -6.53 16.55 8.47
CA LYS A 448 -7.42 17.08 9.51
C LYS A 448 -8.68 17.75 8.95
N ASP A 449 -8.51 18.64 7.97
CA ASP A 449 -9.63 19.41 7.41
C ASP A 449 -10.57 18.54 6.58
N GLU A 450 -10.03 17.55 5.87
CA GLU A 450 -10.79 16.64 5.02
C GLU A 450 -11.64 15.68 5.85
N PHE A 451 -11.08 15.14 6.93
CA PHE A 451 -11.88 14.35 7.86
C PHE A 451 -12.89 15.22 8.62
N SER A 452 -12.54 16.45 9.00
CA SER A 452 -13.47 17.35 9.69
C SER A 452 -14.69 17.62 8.82
N LYS A 453 -14.46 17.89 7.53
CA LYS A 453 -15.52 18.03 6.54
C LYS A 453 -16.34 16.75 6.37
N TYR A 454 -15.68 15.60 6.21
CA TYR A 454 -16.38 14.31 6.05
C TYR A 454 -17.34 14.03 7.21
N PHE A 455 -16.89 14.15 8.46
CA PHE A 455 -17.73 13.87 9.63
C PHE A 455 -18.86 14.89 9.78
N TYR A 456 -18.60 16.17 9.50
CA TYR A 456 -19.65 17.19 9.51
C TYR A 456 -20.73 16.91 8.45
N ASP A 457 -20.31 16.62 7.21
CA ASP A 457 -21.24 16.35 6.11
C ASP A 457 -22.02 15.04 6.34
N ARG A 458 -21.40 14.03 6.96
CA ARG A 458 -21.97 12.69 7.06
C ARG A 458 -22.80 12.45 8.32
N VAL A 459 -22.39 13.00 9.47
CA VAL A 459 -23.04 12.81 10.79
C VAL A 459 -23.28 14.11 11.57
N GLY A 460 -22.94 15.28 11.01
CA GLY A 460 -23.18 16.57 11.64
C GLY A 460 -22.24 16.92 12.80
N GLU A 461 -21.12 16.19 12.95
CA GLU A 461 -20.18 16.38 14.06
C GLU A 461 -18.81 16.83 13.59
N GLY A 462 -18.24 17.80 14.30
CA GLY A 462 -16.86 18.23 14.11
C GLY A 462 -15.87 17.26 14.76
N LEU A 463 -14.68 17.14 14.16
CA LEU A 463 -13.58 16.39 14.78
C LEU A 463 -13.12 17.00 16.10
N PHE A 464 -13.26 18.31 16.26
CA PHE A 464 -12.89 19.08 17.44
C PHE A 464 -14.07 19.95 17.85
N GLU A 465 -14.28 20.09 19.16
CA GLU A 465 -15.26 21.03 19.74
C GLU A 465 -14.77 22.48 19.67
#